data_AF-A0A4Q1KRY9-F1
#
_entry.id   AF-A0A4Q1KRY9-F1
#
_cell.length_a   1.000
_cell.length_b   1.000
_cell.length_c   1.000
_cell.angle_alpha   90.00
_cell.angle_beta   90.00
_cell.angle_gamma   90.00
#
_symmetry.space_group_name_H-M   'P 1'
#
loop_
_entity.id
_entity.type
_entity.pdbx_description
1 polymer ?
#
loop_
_entity_poly.entity_id
_entity_poly.type
_entity_poly.pdbx_seq_one_letter_code
_entity_poly.pdbx_strand_id
1 'polypeptide(L)'
;MAVTVRDGAAGVVGVLLGAVVLVGCSPVPARREGPSDLATPGMRWEGGEPSGPLESDPWVQAVRASELNRALAVNAHDFSDPDLWSTTTPALIEGTETLVAGRAKEEPDDHLVVLAPLAFDPIRVDADPSGERATVVVCEFAGTWVSAQDMSVDGAVEWKLYAYEVVKGQDGRLRSGLGEIPQDLVDEGERTRSFACMPSQRSIGWFDPVPVVEPFQPEDVVKGGPSGASSQSPAG
;
A
#
# COMPACT_ATOMS: atom_id res chain seq x y z
N MET A 1 -18.44 -89.55 12.65
CA MET A 1 -19.73 -89.61 11.93
C MET A 1 -19.83 -88.36 11.09
N ALA A 2 -20.09 -88.53 9.79
CA ALA A 2 -20.19 -87.49 8.77
C ALA A 2 -21.32 -86.49 9.07
N VAL A 3 -21.32 -85.29 8.48
CA VAL A 3 -22.20 -84.86 7.35
C VAL A 3 -22.34 -83.33 7.55
N THR A 4 -22.35 -82.38 6.62
CA THR A 4 -22.16 -82.25 5.16
C THR A 4 -22.05 -80.75 4.87
N VAL A 5 -21.39 -80.40 3.77
CA VAL A 5 -21.51 -79.11 3.08
C VAL A 5 -22.92 -78.96 2.50
N ARG A 6 -23.48 -77.74 2.51
CA ARG A 6 -24.63 -77.39 1.67
C ARG A 6 -24.42 -75.99 1.09
N ASP A 7 -24.16 -75.96 -0.22
CA ASP A 7 -24.26 -74.76 -1.05
C ASP A 7 -25.72 -74.33 -1.17
N GLY A 8 -25.96 -73.03 -1.08
CA GLY A 8 -27.25 -72.38 -1.31
C GLY A 8 -27.02 -71.00 -1.91
N ALA A 9 -27.35 -70.87 -3.18
CA ALA A 9 -27.22 -69.68 -4.00
C ALA A 9 -28.29 -68.60 -3.70
N ALA A 10 -28.00 -67.41 -4.21
CA ALA A 10 -28.88 -66.27 -4.49
C ALA A 10 -29.15 -65.25 -3.36
N GLY A 11 -28.73 -64.01 -3.63
CA GLY A 11 -29.09 -62.84 -2.83
C GLY A 11 -28.26 -61.60 -3.18
N VAL A 12 -28.46 -61.05 -4.39
CA VAL A 12 -28.03 -59.68 -4.70
C VAL A 12 -29.05 -58.73 -4.05
N VAL A 13 -28.65 -58.03 -2.99
CA VAL A 13 -29.31 -56.80 -2.51
C VAL A 13 -28.21 -55.85 -2.05
N GLY A 14 -28.03 -54.76 -2.81
CA GLY A 14 -27.07 -53.73 -2.49
C GLY A 14 -27.53 -52.82 -1.37
N VAL A 15 -26.57 -52.22 -0.65
CA VAL A 15 -26.73 -50.92 0.00
C VAL A 15 -25.40 -50.17 -0.07
N LEU A 16 -25.42 -49.16 -0.93
CA LEU A 16 -24.78 -47.84 -0.85
C LEU A 16 -23.71 -47.59 0.23
N LEU A 17 -22.49 -47.39 -0.26
CA LEU A 17 -21.55 -46.30 0.08
C LEU A 17 -21.96 -45.42 1.28
N GLY A 18 -21.26 -45.61 2.40
CA GLY A 18 -21.23 -44.66 3.52
C GLY A 18 -19.79 -44.36 3.92
N ALA A 19 -19.00 -43.80 2.99
CA ALA A 19 -17.73 -43.18 3.35
C ALA A 19 -18.03 -41.85 4.05
N VAL A 20 -18.06 -41.86 5.38
CA VAL A 20 -18.08 -40.65 6.20
C VAL A 20 -16.68 -40.03 6.11
N VAL A 21 -16.48 -39.17 5.13
CA VAL A 21 -15.33 -38.25 5.09
C VAL A 21 -15.76 -37.01 5.87
N LEU A 22 -15.26 -36.87 7.09
CA LEU A 22 -15.34 -35.63 7.86
C LEU A 22 -14.49 -34.57 7.14
N VAL A 23 -15.12 -33.80 6.26
CA VAL A 23 -14.56 -32.57 5.69
C VAL A 23 -15.09 -31.40 6.52
N GLY A 24 -14.19 -30.58 7.05
CA GLY A 24 -14.58 -29.37 7.76
C GLY A 24 -13.46 -28.55 8.38
N CYS A 25 -12.20 -28.75 7.99
CA CYS A 25 -11.22 -27.67 8.13
C CYS A 25 -11.37 -26.82 6.87
N SER A 26 -12.07 -25.70 6.97
CA SER A 26 -11.94 -24.64 5.97
C SER A 26 -10.45 -24.36 5.80
N PRO A 27 -9.88 -24.41 4.59
CA PRO A 27 -8.52 -23.94 4.41
C PRO A 27 -8.52 -22.48 4.84
N VAL A 28 -7.78 -22.17 5.90
CA VAL A 28 -7.30 -20.80 6.14
C VAL A 28 -6.71 -20.38 4.81
N PRO A 29 -7.15 -19.26 4.18
CA PRO A 29 -6.57 -18.82 2.93
C PRO A 29 -5.06 -18.77 3.14
N ALA A 30 -4.33 -19.56 2.36
CA ALA A 30 -2.88 -19.63 2.48
C ALA A 30 -2.37 -18.20 2.32
N ARG A 31 -1.74 -17.68 3.38
CA ARG A 31 -1.02 -16.41 3.34
C ARG A 31 -0.15 -16.46 2.09
N ARG A 32 -0.29 -15.49 1.20
CA ARG A 32 0.41 -15.44 -0.08
C ARG A 32 1.91 -15.33 0.23
N GLU A 33 2.64 -16.44 0.13
CA GLU A 33 4.08 -16.48 0.37
C GLU A 33 4.79 -16.07 -0.93
N GLY A 34 5.12 -14.78 -1.04
CA GLY A 34 5.92 -14.23 -2.13
C GLY A 34 5.57 -12.78 -2.44
N PRO A 35 6.49 -12.01 -3.07
CA PRO A 35 6.20 -10.66 -3.51
C PRO A 35 4.95 -10.66 -4.41
N SER A 36 3.97 -9.84 -4.07
CA SER A 36 2.83 -9.57 -4.93
C SER A 36 3.22 -8.54 -5.99
N ASP A 37 2.73 -8.74 -7.21
CA ASP A 37 2.76 -7.76 -8.28
C ASP A 37 1.37 -7.10 -8.29
N LEU A 38 1.26 -5.88 -7.75
CA LEU A 38 0.01 -5.17 -7.65
C LEU A 38 -0.28 -4.46 -8.99
N ALA A 39 -1.35 -4.89 -9.67
CA ALA A 39 -1.74 -4.26 -10.92
C ALA A 39 -2.16 -2.79 -10.72
N THR A 40 -1.51 -1.86 -11.41
CA THR A 40 -1.85 -0.43 -11.39
C THR A 40 -3.18 -0.17 -12.12
N PRO A 41 -4.22 0.35 -11.43
CA PRO A 41 -5.47 0.74 -12.06
C PRO A 41 -5.30 1.89 -13.06
N GLY A 42 -6.30 2.13 -13.90
CA GLY A 42 -6.37 3.36 -14.69
C GLY A 42 -6.46 4.59 -13.79
N MET A 43 -6.14 5.76 -14.35
CA MET A 43 -6.29 7.05 -13.66
C MET A 43 -7.24 7.96 -14.42
N ARG A 44 -8.17 8.58 -13.70
CA ARG A 44 -9.03 9.65 -14.19
C ARG A 44 -8.64 10.96 -13.51
N TRP A 45 -8.19 11.91 -14.30
CA TRP A 45 -7.71 13.21 -13.80
C TRP A 45 -8.83 14.24 -13.69
N GLU A 46 -9.04 14.75 -12.49
CA GLU A 46 -9.78 15.98 -12.23
C GLU A 46 -8.80 17.16 -12.27
N GLY A 47 -9.17 18.25 -12.97
CA GLY A 47 -8.27 19.39 -13.17
C GLY A 47 -7.13 19.13 -14.18
N GLY A 48 -7.15 17.98 -14.86
CA GLY A 48 -6.14 17.57 -15.84
C GLY A 48 -4.92 16.90 -15.20
N GLU A 49 -4.09 16.25 -16.03
CA GLU A 49 -2.83 15.66 -15.59
C GLU A 49 -1.92 16.71 -14.95
N PRO A 50 -1.06 16.33 -13.97
CA PRO A 50 -0.08 17.23 -13.40
C PRO A 50 0.80 17.80 -14.50
N SER A 51 0.90 19.13 -14.53
CA SER A 51 1.69 19.84 -15.53
C SER A 51 2.46 20.97 -14.87
N GLY A 52 3.66 21.24 -15.37
CA GLY A 52 4.50 22.28 -14.80
C GLY A 52 5.98 22.06 -15.09
N PRO A 53 6.83 23.07 -14.79
CA PRO A 53 8.26 23.00 -15.08
C PRO A 53 8.96 21.88 -14.28
N LEU A 54 8.50 21.58 -13.08
CA LEU A 54 9.09 20.56 -12.20
C LEU A 54 8.51 19.16 -12.41
N GLU A 55 7.42 19.00 -13.15
CA GLU A 55 6.82 17.67 -13.35
C GLU A 55 7.75 16.73 -14.12
N SER A 56 8.65 17.25 -14.96
CA SER A 56 9.66 16.42 -15.64
C SER A 56 10.94 16.17 -14.82
N ASP A 57 11.04 16.72 -13.61
CA ASP A 57 12.22 16.56 -12.75
C ASP A 57 12.31 15.11 -12.22
N PRO A 58 13.47 14.43 -12.32
CA PRO A 58 13.59 13.04 -11.89
C PRO A 58 13.33 12.83 -10.38
N TRP A 59 13.61 13.84 -9.54
CA TRP A 59 13.34 13.76 -8.11
C TRP A 59 11.83 13.85 -7.83
N VAL A 60 11.10 14.70 -8.58
CA VAL A 60 9.63 14.78 -8.50
C VAL A 60 8.98 13.48 -8.99
N GLN A 61 9.46 12.92 -10.09
CA GLN A 61 8.97 11.64 -10.60
C GLN A 61 9.20 10.49 -9.62
N ALA A 62 10.32 10.51 -8.87
CA ALA A 62 10.56 9.53 -7.81
C ALA A 62 9.53 9.65 -6.66
N VAL A 63 9.15 10.87 -6.27
CA VAL A 63 8.07 11.09 -5.30
C VAL A 63 6.75 10.57 -5.85
N ARG A 64 6.36 10.93 -7.08
CA ARG A 64 5.12 10.43 -7.72
C ARG A 64 5.05 8.90 -7.74
N ALA A 65 6.13 8.25 -8.13
CA ALA A 65 6.20 6.78 -8.18
C ALA A 65 6.06 6.15 -6.78
N SER A 66 6.74 6.73 -5.77
CA SER A 66 6.61 6.29 -4.38
C SER A 66 5.19 6.47 -3.83
N GLU A 67 4.52 7.59 -4.14
CA GLU A 67 3.13 7.84 -3.71
C GLU A 67 2.15 6.87 -4.35
N LEU A 68 2.31 6.59 -5.65
CA LEU A 68 1.51 5.61 -6.37
C LEU A 68 1.66 4.22 -5.74
N ASN A 69 2.89 3.71 -5.61
CA ASN A 69 3.12 2.37 -5.07
C ASN A 69 2.67 2.26 -3.61
N ARG A 70 2.79 3.33 -2.83
CA ARG A 70 2.27 3.35 -1.45
C ARG A 70 0.75 3.32 -1.40
N ALA A 71 0.06 4.04 -2.29
CA ALA A 71 -1.39 3.97 -2.40
C ALA A 71 -1.87 2.55 -2.78
N LEU A 72 -1.18 1.89 -3.71
CA LEU A 72 -1.46 0.49 -4.08
C LEU A 72 -1.25 -0.46 -2.89
N ALA A 73 -0.12 -0.34 -2.19
CA ALA A 73 0.19 -1.16 -1.02
C ALA A 73 -0.83 -1.01 0.10
N VAL A 74 -1.28 0.23 0.38
CA VAL A 74 -2.33 0.49 1.39
C VAL A 74 -3.64 -0.18 0.97
N ASN A 75 -4.10 0.00 -0.26
CA ASN A 75 -5.35 -0.59 -0.73
C ASN A 75 -5.32 -2.13 -0.79
N ALA A 76 -4.15 -2.71 -1.04
CA ALA A 76 -3.95 -4.16 -1.05
C ALA A 76 -3.64 -4.76 0.33
N HIS A 77 -3.37 -3.91 1.33
CA HIS A 77 -2.76 -4.28 2.61
C HIS A 77 -1.48 -5.12 2.47
N ASP A 78 -0.74 -4.90 1.39
CA ASP A 78 0.44 -5.67 1.04
C ASP A 78 1.63 -4.75 0.74
N PHE A 79 2.57 -4.76 1.67
CA PHE A 79 3.79 -3.95 1.61
C PHE A 79 5.00 -4.77 1.14
N SER A 80 4.80 -6.00 0.68
CA SER A 80 5.85 -6.86 0.13
C SER A 80 6.13 -6.62 -1.35
N ASP A 81 5.35 -5.76 -2.01
CA ASP A 81 5.48 -5.43 -3.43
C ASP A 81 6.90 -4.89 -3.76
N PRO A 82 7.65 -5.51 -4.68
CA PRO A 82 9.00 -5.08 -5.02
C PRO A 82 9.06 -3.67 -5.62
N ASP A 83 8.01 -3.22 -6.30
CA ASP A 83 7.96 -1.87 -6.88
C ASP A 83 7.88 -0.82 -5.78
N LEU A 84 7.16 -1.07 -4.68
CA LEU A 84 7.19 -0.24 -3.47
C LEU A 84 8.61 -0.10 -2.92
N TRP A 85 9.32 -1.21 -2.72
CA TRP A 85 10.71 -1.21 -2.21
C TRP A 85 11.72 -0.61 -3.19
N SER A 86 11.37 -0.55 -4.48
CA SER A 86 12.19 0.09 -5.50
C SER A 86 12.07 1.62 -5.50
N THR A 87 10.94 2.17 -5.04
CA THR A 87 10.61 3.60 -5.08
C THR A 87 10.56 4.28 -3.72
N THR A 88 10.43 3.52 -2.63
CA THR A 88 10.13 4.05 -1.29
C THR A 88 11.18 3.60 -0.29
N THR A 89 11.56 4.51 0.61
CA THR A 89 12.50 4.22 1.69
C THR A 89 11.89 3.27 2.74
N PRO A 90 12.69 2.38 3.36
CA PRO A 90 12.18 1.45 4.37
C PRO A 90 11.44 2.14 5.53
N ALA A 91 11.96 3.27 6.00
CA ALA A 91 11.34 4.01 7.10
C ALA A 91 9.92 4.52 6.77
N LEU A 92 9.67 4.93 5.52
CA LEU A 92 8.34 5.36 5.09
C LEU A 92 7.40 4.17 4.91
N ILE A 93 7.89 3.04 4.40
CA ILE A 93 7.12 1.78 4.32
C ILE A 93 6.69 1.35 5.74
N GLU A 94 7.63 1.21 6.67
CA GLU A 94 7.37 0.79 8.06
C GLU A 94 6.41 1.74 8.80
N GLY A 95 6.57 3.06 8.59
CA GLY A 95 5.67 4.06 9.15
C GLY A 95 4.24 3.92 8.62
N THR A 96 4.08 3.59 7.34
CA THR A 96 2.78 3.41 6.70
C THR A 96 2.13 2.08 7.11
N GLU A 97 2.89 1.00 7.17
CA GLU A 97 2.45 -0.29 7.73
C GLU A 97 1.89 -0.09 9.14
N THR A 98 2.62 0.65 9.99
CA THR A 98 2.22 0.94 11.37
C THR A 98 0.92 1.75 11.43
N LEU A 99 0.76 2.74 10.55
CA LEU A 99 -0.46 3.54 10.47
C LEU A 99 -1.68 2.66 10.10
N VAL A 100 -1.56 1.85 9.05
CA VAL A 100 -2.64 0.98 8.56
C VAL A 100 -3.01 -0.08 9.60
N ALA A 101 -2.01 -0.77 10.19
CA ALA A 101 -2.25 -1.76 11.24
C ALA A 101 -2.83 -1.12 12.52
N GLY A 102 -2.42 0.10 12.84
CA GLY A 102 -2.97 0.88 13.95
C GLY A 102 -4.45 1.19 13.75
N ARG A 103 -4.82 1.70 12.57
CA ARG A 103 -6.22 1.97 12.21
C ARG A 103 -7.08 0.71 12.31
N ALA A 104 -6.65 -0.39 11.71
CA ALA A 104 -7.40 -1.65 11.72
C ALA A 104 -7.63 -2.19 13.14
N LYS A 105 -6.73 -1.87 14.09
CA LYS A 105 -6.89 -2.25 15.49
C LYS A 105 -7.88 -1.34 16.23
N GLU A 106 -7.85 -0.04 15.96
CA GLU A 106 -8.68 0.96 16.63
C GLU A 106 -10.12 0.96 16.09
N GLU A 107 -10.27 0.74 14.78
CA GLU A 107 -11.54 0.78 14.06
C GLU A 107 -11.66 -0.46 13.15
N PRO A 108 -11.95 -1.65 13.71
CA PRO A 108 -11.88 -2.93 12.98
C PRO A 108 -12.94 -3.09 11.87
N ASP A 109 -13.98 -2.26 11.89
CA ASP A 109 -15.02 -2.21 10.86
C ASP A 109 -14.79 -1.05 9.87
N ASP A 110 -13.75 -0.23 10.06
CA ASP A 110 -13.44 0.93 9.20
C ASP A 110 -11.96 1.00 8.81
N HIS A 111 -11.71 0.86 7.52
CA HIS A 111 -10.38 0.73 6.96
C HIS A 111 -9.99 1.97 6.16
N LEU A 112 -8.69 2.21 6.04
CA LEU A 112 -8.20 3.26 5.14
C LEU A 112 -8.28 2.78 3.69
N VAL A 113 -8.87 3.61 2.84
CA VAL A 113 -8.85 3.48 1.40
C VAL A 113 -8.15 4.69 0.82
N VAL A 114 -7.21 4.47 -0.09
CA VAL A 114 -6.53 5.52 -0.83
C VAL A 114 -7.17 5.62 -2.21
N LEU A 115 -8.02 6.63 -2.41
CA LEU A 115 -8.84 6.79 -3.61
C LEU A 115 -8.04 7.26 -4.84
N ALA A 116 -6.85 7.81 -4.60
CA ALA A 116 -5.99 8.44 -5.56
C ALA A 116 -4.55 8.39 -5.04
N PRO A 117 -3.51 8.22 -5.89
CA PRO A 117 -2.17 8.60 -5.50
C PRO A 117 -2.20 10.03 -4.95
N LEU A 118 -1.37 10.28 -3.93
CA LEU A 118 -1.35 11.57 -3.27
C LEU A 118 -1.19 12.71 -4.30
N ALA A 119 -2.18 13.59 -4.36
CA ALA A 119 -2.15 14.73 -5.25
C ALA A 119 -1.27 15.82 -4.64
N PHE A 120 -0.38 16.39 -5.44
CA PHE A 120 0.50 17.46 -4.98
C PHE A 120 0.96 18.33 -6.15
N ASP A 121 1.33 19.58 -5.88
CA ASP A 121 1.99 20.49 -6.81
C ASP A 121 3.43 20.74 -6.34
N PRO A 122 4.47 20.36 -7.12
CA PRO A 122 5.85 20.57 -6.72
C PRO A 122 6.22 22.05 -6.68
N ILE A 123 6.75 22.50 -5.54
CA ILE A 123 7.15 23.89 -5.33
C ILE A 123 8.64 24.07 -5.63
N ARG A 124 9.46 23.15 -5.12
CA ARG A 124 10.92 23.30 -5.13
C ARG A 124 11.61 21.95 -5.05
N VAL A 125 12.75 21.85 -5.73
CA VAL A 125 13.68 20.73 -5.63
C VAL A 125 15.03 21.29 -5.21
N ASP A 126 15.54 20.84 -4.07
CA ASP A 126 16.87 21.14 -3.55
C ASP A 126 17.74 19.89 -3.64
N ALA A 127 18.32 19.66 -4.82
CA ALA A 127 19.29 18.59 -4.99
C ALA A 127 20.63 18.96 -4.36
N ASP A 128 21.24 18.02 -3.65
CA ASP A 128 22.59 18.22 -3.14
C ASP A 128 23.61 18.31 -4.30
N PRO A 129 24.79 18.92 -4.09
CA PRO A 129 25.80 19.04 -5.14
C PRO A 129 26.37 17.70 -5.63
N SER A 130 26.17 16.62 -4.86
CA SER A 130 26.65 15.28 -5.24
C SER A 130 25.69 14.56 -6.20
N GLY A 131 24.43 14.99 -6.26
CA GLY A 131 23.38 14.33 -7.05
C GLY A 131 22.90 13.00 -6.44
N GLU A 132 23.20 12.76 -5.15
CA GLU A 132 22.84 11.53 -4.43
C GLU A 132 21.60 11.71 -3.54
N ARG A 133 21.22 12.95 -3.23
CA ARG A 133 20.01 13.28 -2.48
C ARG A 133 19.36 14.55 -3.03
N ALA A 134 18.05 14.64 -2.89
CA ALA A 134 17.32 15.90 -3.01
C ALA A 134 16.22 16.02 -1.96
N THR A 135 15.88 17.25 -1.59
CA THR A 135 14.62 17.58 -0.91
C THR A 135 13.62 18.07 -1.93
N VAL A 136 12.48 17.41 -2.03
CA VAL A 136 11.36 17.82 -2.89
C VAL A 136 10.27 18.42 -2.00
N VAL A 137 10.03 19.72 -2.12
CA VAL A 137 8.99 20.43 -1.39
C VAL A 137 7.75 20.52 -2.27
N VAL A 138 6.60 20.14 -1.71
CA VAL A 138 5.33 20.06 -2.44
C VAL A 138 4.19 20.73 -1.68
N CYS A 139 3.21 21.23 -2.43
CA CYS A 139 1.90 21.58 -1.91
C CYS A 139 0.97 20.38 -2.08
N GLU A 140 0.70 19.68 -0.99
CA GLU A 140 0.06 18.37 -0.98
C GLU A 140 -1.41 18.44 -0.58
N PHE A 141 -2.24 17.64 -1.24
CA PHE A 141 -3.63 17.39 -0.88
C PHE A 141 -3.77 16.08 -0.11
N ALA A 142 -3.97 16.18 1.20
CA ALA A 142 -4.08 15.03 2.11
C ALA A 142 -5.45 14.34 2.09
N GLY A 143 -6.43 14.84 1.33
CA GLY A 143 -7.82 14.36 1.37
C GLY A 143 -8.09 13.03 0.64
N THR A 144 -7.06 12.34 0.16
CA THR A 144 -7.22 11.12 -0.66
C THR A 144 -7.23 9.82 0.13
N TRP A 145 -6.92 9.89 1.43
CA TRP A 145 -6.97 8.78 2.37
C TRP A 145 -8.27 8.88 3.16
N VAL A 146 -9.21 7.98 2.90
CA VAL A 146 -10.58 8.05 3.42
C VAL A 146 -10.96 6.79 4.17
N SER A 147 -12.03 6.88 4.94
CA SER A 147 -12.73 5.73 5.52
C SER A 147 -13.41 4.91 4.40
N ALA A 148 -13.33 3.58 4.49
CA ALA A 148 -14.06 2.66 3.61
C ALA A 148 -15.59 2.75 3.78
N GLN A 149 -16.08 3.22 4.94
CA GLN A 149 -17.50 3.40 5.21
C GLN A 149 -18.06 4.68 4.57
N ASP A 150 -17.28 5.76 4.62
CA ASP A 150 -17.69 7.07 4.11
C ASP A 150 -17.40 7.21 2.62
N MET A 151 -16.23 6.71 2.17
CA MET A 151 -15.71 6.85 0.80
C MET A 151 -15.80 8.30 0.28
N SER A 152 -15.80 9.26 1.20
CA SER A 152 -16.02 10.67 0.95
C SER A 152 -14.76 11.46 1.22
N VAL A 153 -14.58 12.49 0.41
CA VAL A 153 -13.55 13.51 0.61
C VAL A 153 -14.27 14.74 1.16
N ASP A 154 -14.84 14.58 2.36
CA ASP A 154 -15.60 15.63 3.04
C ASP A 154 -14.70 16.46 3.96
N GLY A 155 -14.88 17.78 3.95
CA GLY A 155 -14.17 18.73 4.82
C GLY A 155 -13.02 19.44 4.14
N ALA A 156 -12.62 20.58 4.70
CA ALA A 156 -11.75 21.60 4.10
C ALA A 156 -10.61 20.98 3.26
N VAL A 157 -10.55 21.40 1.99
CA VAL A 157 -9.49 21.07 1.02
C VAL A 157 -8.19 21.71 1.51
N GLU A 158 -7.59 21.14 2.54
CA GLU A 158 -6.38 21.66 3.15
C GLU A 158 -5.19 21.19 2.35
N TRP A 159 -4.68 22.10 1.53
CA TRP A 159 -3.41 21.95 0.88
C TRP A 159 -2.31 22.36 1.86
N LYS A 160 -1.36 21.45 2.07
CA LYS A 160 -0.31 21.60 3.08
C LYS A 160 1.06 21.46 2.46
N LEU A 161 2.00 22.23 2.96
CA LEU A 161 3.41 22.11 2.60
C LEU A 161 3.96 20.82 3.21
N TYR A 162 4.56 19.98 2.37
CA TYR A 162 5.27 18.77 2.76
C TYR A 162 6.65 18.73 2.09
N ALA A 163 7.58 18.01 2.70
CA ALA A 163 8.89 17.76 2.13
C ALA A 163 9.16 16.26 2.07
N TYR A 164 9.67 15.82 0.94
CA TYR A 164 10.15 14.47 0.71
C TYR A 164 11.67 14.50 0.59
N GLU A 165 12.34 13.64 1.33
CA GLU A 165 13.76 13.35 1.08
C GLU A 165 13.82 12.22 0.05
N VAL A 166 14.50 12.47 -1.07
CA VAL A 166 14.73 11.46 -2.10
C VAL A 166 16.21 11.12 -2.11
N VAL A 167 16.52 9.84 -1.94
CA VAL A 167 17.90 9.33 -1.91
C VAL A 167 18.15 8.39 -3.07
N LYS A 168 19.33 8.49 -3.67
CA LYS A 168 19.82 7.56 -4.67
C LYS A 168 20.45 6.35 -3.98
N GLY A 169 19.92 5.17 -4.27
CA GLY A 169 20.49 3.91 -3.81
C GLY A 169 21.77 3.54 -4.57
N GLN A 170 22.50 2.56 -4.05
CA GLN A 170 23.67 1.99 -4.73
C GLN A 170 23.33 1.36 -6.09
N ASP A 171 22.08 0.95 -6.28
CA ASP A 171 21.53 0.47 -7.55
C ASP A 171 21.17 1.60 -8.53
N GLY A 172 21.46 2.86 -8.17
CA GLY A 172 21.16 4.04 -8.95
C GLY A 172 19.69 4.46 -8.93
N ARG A 173 18.81 3.73 -8.22
CA ARG A 173 17.39 4.04 -8.11
C ARG A 173 17.13 5.13 -7.08
N LEU A 174 16.20 6.02 -7.40
CA LEU A 174 15.73 7.06 -6.48
C LEU A 174 14.63 6.49 -5.59
N ARG A 175 14.77 6.68 -4.27
CA ARG A 175 13.78 6.26 -3.28
C ARG A 175 13.33 7.45 -2.45
N SER A 176 12.02 7.64 -2.35
CA SER A 176 11.40 8.72 -1.58
C SER A 176 11.10 8.31 -0.14
N GLY A 177 11.32 9.24 0.78
CA GLY A 177 10.98 9.15 2.19
C GLY A 177 10.45 10.50 2.69
N LEU A 178 9.99 10.54 3.94
CA LEU A 178 9.62 11.81 4.57
C LEU A 178 10.88 12.64 4.84
N GLY A 179 10.85 13.89 4.40
CA GLY A 179 11.89 14.89 4.64
C GLY A 179 11.47 15.93 5.66
N GLU A 180 12.36 16.90 5.86
CA GLU A 180 12.08 18.10 6.66
C GLU A 180 11.84 19.29 5.75
N ILE A 181 10.85 20.11 6.09
CA ILE A 181 10.57 21.35 5.36
C ILE A 181 11.75 22.31 5.60
N PRO A 182 12.37 22.85 4.53
CA PRO A 182 13.44 23.84 4.64
C PRO A 182 13.03 25.02 5.54
N GLN A 183 13.92 25.44 6.44
CA GLN A 183 13.61 26.47 7.45
C GLN A 183 13.27 27.83 6.85
N ASP A 184 13.76 28.14 5.64
CA ASP A 184 13.42 29.35 4.89
C ASP A 184 11.96 29.37 4.39
N LEU A 185 11.25 28.24 4.46
CA LEU A 185 9.83 28.12 4.15
C LEU A 185 8.95 28.02 5.41
N VAL A 186 9.56 28.04 6.59
CA VAL A 186 8.87 27.99 7.89
C VAL A 186 8.81 29.40 8.47
N ASP A 187 7.62 29.94 8.70
CA ASP A 187 7.47 31.17 9.49
C ASP A 187 7.87 30.88 10.96
N GLU A 188 8.77 31.70 11.52
CA GLU A 188 9.47 31.48 12.81
C GLU A 188 8.55 31.28 14.06
N GLY A 189 7.23 31.41 13.91
CA GLY A 189 6.22 31.27 14.97
C GLY A 189 5.49 29.92 15.04
N GLU A 190 5.53 29.09 14.00
CA GLU A 190 4.72 27.86 13.91
C GLU A 190 5.60 26.62 13.76
N ARG A 191 5.75 25.86 14.86
CA ARG A 191 6.55 24.60 14.90
C ARG A 191 5.77 23.37 14.44
N THR A 192 4.74 23.53 13.62
CA THR A 192 3.95 22.40 13.10
C THR A 192 4.49 22.00 11.72
N ARG A 193 4.49 20.69 11.42
CA ARG A 193 4.96 20.14 10.13
C ARG A 193 4.01 20.40 8.96
N SER A 194 3.10 21.36 9.08
CA SER A 194 2.03 21.59 8.11
C SER A 194 1.74 23.09 8.00
N PHE A 195 2.21 23.69 6.91
CA PHE A 195 1.90 25.08 6.54
C PHE A 195 0.84 25.07 5.45
N ALA A 196 -0.18 25.92 5.54
CA ALA A 196 -1.14 26.03 4.45
C ALA A 196 -0.44 26.51 3.17
N CYS A 197 -0.75 25.88 2.04
CA CYS A 197 -0.26 26.29 0.73
C CYS A 197 -1.42 26.36 -0.26
N MET A 198 -1.18 26.95 -1.44
CA MET A 198 -2.17 26.98 -2.51
C MET A 198 -1.50 26.45 -3.78
N PRO A 199 -1.98 25.34 -4.35
CA PRO A 199 -1.36 24.78 -5.54
C PRO A 199 -1.68 25.65 -6.75
N SER A 200 -0.75 25.70 -7.71
CA SER A 200 -0.94 26.34 -9.01
C SER A 200 -1.90 25.55 -9.89
N GLN A 201 -1.93 24.22 -9.74
CA GLN A 201 -2.86 23.31 -10.42
C GLN A 201 -3.49 22.34 -9.41
N ARG A 202 -4.80 22.12 -9.50
CA ARG A 202 -5.53 21.14 -8.69
C ARG A 202 -5.69 19.82 -9.44
N SER A 203 -4.56 19.20 -9.78
CA SER A 203 -4.53 17.89 -10.44
C SER A 203 -4.73 16.77 -9.44
N ILE A 204 -5.91 16.16 -9.44
CA ILE A 204 -6.23 15.01 -8.60
C ILE A 204 -6.53 13.83 -9.51
N GLY A 205 -5.69 12.79 -9.45
CA GLY A 205 -5.81 11.58 -10.25
C GLY A 205 -6.54 10.48 -9.47
N TRP A 206 -7.82 10.26 -9.76
CA TRP A 206 -8.61 9.22 -9.12
C TRP A 206 -8.33 7.86 -9.77
N PHE A 207 -8.18 6.81 -8.96
CA PHE A 207 -8.13 5.44 -9.49
C PHE A 207 -9.44 5.08 -10.20
N ASP A 208 -9.34 4.39 -11.34
CA ASP A 208 -10.46 3.88 -12.13
C ASP A 208 -10.19 2.42 -12.55
N PRO A 209 -10.95 1.43 -12.01
CA PRO A 209 -12.05 1.61 -11.07
C PRO A 209 -11.58 2.08 -9.69
N VAL A 210 -12.50 2.65 -8.91
CA VAL A 210 -12.28 2.99 -7.50
C VAL A 210 -11.91 1.70 -6.75
N PRO A 211 -10.90 1.72 -5.86
CA PRO A 211 -10.48 0.55 -5.09
C PRO A 211 -11.64 0.03 -4.24
N VAL A 212 -11.79 -1.30 -4.21
CA VAL A 212 -12.66 -2.00 -3.27
C VAL A 212 -11.76 -2.66 -2.25
N VAL A 213 -11.87 -2.24 -0.98
CA VAL A 213 -11.08 -2.78 0.11
C VAL A 213 -11.99 -3.63 0.99
N GLU A 214 -11.67 -4.93 1.08
CA GLU A 214 -12.40 -5.84 1.97
C GLU A 214 -11.98 -5.62 3.43
N PRO A 215 -12.88 -5.88 4.39
CA PRO A 215 -12.51 -5.84 5.79
C PRO A 215 -11.35 -6.79 6.13
N PHE A 216 -10.42 -6.32 6.95
CA PHE A 216 -9.23 -7.07 7.33
C PHE A 216 -8.90 -6.89 8.82
N GLN A 217 -8.21 -7.86 9.40
CA GLN A 217 -7.64 -7.77 10.74
C GLN A 217 -6.17 -7.31 10.67
N PRO A 218 -5.62 -6.68 11.72
CA PRO A 218 -4.23 -6.23 11.72
C PRO A 218 -3.19 -7.29 11.31
N GLU A 219 -3.44 -8.57 11.62
CA GLU A 219 -2.60 -9.71 11.23
C GLU A 219 -2.61 -10.06 9.73
N ASP A 220 -3.59 -9.54 8.98
CA ASP A 220 -3.74 -9.72 7.54
C ASP A 220 -2.84 -8.77 6.74
N VAL A 221 -2.31 -7.71 7.38
CA VAL A 221 -1.33 -6.80 6.75
C VAL A 221 -0.05 -7.58 6.43
N VAL A 222 0.22 -7.75 5.15
CA VAL A 222 1.45 -8.39 4.68
C VAL A 222 2.58 -7.37 4.82
N LYS A 223 3.45 -7.62 5.79
CA LYS A 223 4.64 -6.80 6.02
C LYS A 223 5.67 -7.04 4.92
N GLY A 224 6.27 -5.97 4.45
CA GLY A 224 7.39 -6.04 3.53
C GLY A 224 8.71 -6.35 4.23
N GLY A 225 9.71 -6.68 3.42
CA GLY A 225 11.11 -6.65 3.81
C GLY A 225 11.95 -6.49 2.56
N PRO A 226 13.15 -5.88 2.64
CA PRO A 226 14.02 -5.80 1.48
C PRO A 226 14.25 -7.22 0.96
N SER A 227 13.89 -7.45 -0.30
CA SER A 227 14.01 -8.74 -0.98
C SER A 227 15.44 -9.27 -0.81
N GLY A 228 15.62 -10.19 0.14
CA GLY A 228 16.93 -10.62 0.64
C GLY A 228 16.93 -11.12 2.09
N ALA A 229 15.99 -10.70 2.94
CA ALA A 229 15.81 -11.28 4.27
C ALA A 229 14.91 -12.52 4.23
N SER A 230 15.43 -13.62 3.67
CA SER A 230 14.88 -14.94 3.99
C SER A 230 15.01 -15.14 5.49
N SER A 231 13.90 -15.17 6.22
CA SER A 231 13.84 -15.59 7.61
C SER A 231 14.23 -17.07 7.71
N GLN A 232 15.52 -17.37 7.65
CA GLN A 232 16.01 -18.63 8.19
C GLN A 232 15.88 -18.54 9.71
N SER A 233 14.80 -19.11 10.25
CA SER A 233 14.77 -19.52 11.65
C SER A 233 16.00 -20.36 11.95
N PRO A 234 16.73 -20.13 13.07
CA PRO A 234 17.69 -21.11 13.53
C PRO A 234 16.91 -22.37 13.92
N ALA A 235 17.24 -23.49 13.27
CA ALA A 235 16.90 -24.80 13.79
C ALA A 235 17.54 -24.96 15.18
N GLY A 236 16.77 -25.51 16.11
CA GLY A 236 17.11 -25.64 17.53
C GLY A 236 18.25 -26.60 17.84
#